data_AF-A0A099D611-F1
#
_entry.id   AF-A0A099D611-F1
#
_cell.length_a   1.000
_cell.length_b   1.000
_cell.length_c   1.000
_cell.angle_alpha   90.00
_cell.angle_beta   90.00
_cell.angle_gamma   90.00
#
_symmetry.space_group_name_H-M   'P 1'
#
loop_
_entity.id
_entity.type
_entity.pdbx_description
1 polymer ?
#
loop_
_entity_poly.entity_id
_entity_poly.type
_entity_poly.pdbx_seq_one_letter_code
_entity_poly.pdbx_strand_id
1 'polypeptide(L)'
;MTSSITGSDATAATPDREEVARRLLDSSETLSYDPVQEVDWETPLDTDYHGASPEWSTLYGTAYWSEMTPEQQRELTRQEAACVASTGIWFEMILQQMVLRDFYAKDPADPAFQWALTEIADECRHSIMFGRGAAKLRAPAYRPPRPVLELGRAFKTLAFGEAAYAAILVAEEVLDVMQRDWMRDERVAPFVRTINNIHVVEESRHMKFARQETKERLRGVGPVRRQIQSVVVAAASYFIVTSMVNKKVYENAGLDVDRAVREAKANQHYKSLVRSSCAGLMEFLDSAGLLTKPATWFYKRANLI
;
A
#
# COMPACT_ATOMS: atom_id res chain seq x y z
N MET A 1 -21.04 -53.20 -15.85
CA MET A 1 -19.71 -52.64 -15.51
C MET A 1 -19.64 -51.25 -16.11
N THR A 2 -19.98 -50.23 -15.34
CA THR A 2 -19.82 -48.81 -15.70
C THR A 2 -19.48 -48.10 -14.40
N SER A 3 -18.17 -47.95 -14.15
CA SER A 3 -17.64 -47.23 -13.00
C SER A 3 -17.45 -45.78 -13.43
N SER A 4 -18.25 -44.91 -12.84
CA SER A 4 -18.16 -43.46 -12.95
C SER A 4 -17.03 -42.97 -12.05
N ILE A 5 -15.97 -42.42 -12.66
CA ILE A 5 -14.92 -41.67 -11.96
C ILE A 5 -15.42 -40.23 -11.83
N THR A 6 -15.90 -39.85 -10.65
CA THR A 6 -16.06 -38.45 -10.27
C THR A 6 -14.77 -38.01 -9.58
N GLY A 7 -13.88 -37.35 -10.33
CA GLY A 7 -12.74 -36.64 -9.79
C GLY A 7 -13.21 -35.40 -9.02
N SER A 8 -13.18 -35.49 -7.70
CA SER A 8 -13.29 -34.35 -6.80
C SER A 8 -11.89 -33.75 -6.66
N ASP A 9 -11.52 -32.82 -7.54
CA ASP A 9 -10.41 -31.89 -7.33
C ASP A 9 -10.83 -30.85 -6.27
N ALA A 10 -10.99 -31.31 -5.03
CA ALA A 10 -10.95 -30.44 -3.88
C ALA A 10 -9.46 -30.16 -3.64
N THR A 11 -9.01 -28.97 -4.03
CA THR A 11 -7.68 -28.45 -3.70
C THR A 11 -7.55 -28.42 -2.18
N ALA A 12 -7.02 -29.49 -1.59
CA ALA A 12 -6.78 -29.59 -0.16
C ALA A 12 -5.85 -28.45 0.26
N ALA A 13 -6.40 -27.48 0.99
CA ALA A 13 -5.61 -26.44 1.62
C ALA A 13 -4.56 -27.12 2.53
N THR A 14 -3.31 -26.64 2.47
CA THR A 14 -2.26 -27.18 3.35
C THR A 14 -2.57 -26.83 4.80
N PRO A 15 -2.37 -27.74 5.78
CA PRO A 15 -2.68 -27.52 7.20
C PRO A 15 -2.07 -26.23 7.79
N ASP A 16 -0.91 -25.82 7.27
CA ASP A 16 -0.19 -24.58 7.64
C ASP A 16 -1.01 -23.30 7.31
N ARG A 17 -1.76 -23.29 6.20
CA ARG A 17 -2.53 -22.14 5.71
C ARG A 17 -3.73 -21.84 6.61
N GLU A 18 -4.51 -22.87 6.94
CA GLU A 18 -5.69 -22.72 7.81
C GLU A 18 -5.29 -22.32 9.23
N GLU A 19 -4.17 -22.85 9.74
CA GLU A 19 -3.66 -22.48 11.06
C GLU A 19 -3.25 -21.00 11.12
N VAL A 20 -2.58 -20.50 10.08
CA VAL A 20 -2.26 -19.07 9.96
C VAL A 20 -3.54 -18.22 9.94
N ALA A 21 -4.53 -18.59 9.13
CA ALA A 21 -5.80 -17.85 9.04
C ALA A 21 -6.54 -17.79 10.39
N ARG A 22 -6.63 -18.90 11.13
CA ARG A 22 -7.27 -18.93 12.46
C ARG A 22 -6.55 -18.00 13.45
N ARG A 23 -5.22 -18.06 13.51
CA ARG A 23 -4.44 -17.17 14.39
C ARG A 23 -4.63 -15.69 14.06
N LEU A 24 -4.79 -15.36 12.79
CA LEU A 24 -5.03 -13.98 12.35
C LEU A 24 -6.44 -13.51 12.71
N LEU A 25 -7.45 -14.38 12.58
CA LEU A 25 -8.82 -14.11 13.05
C LEU A 25 -8.85 -13.81 14.55
N ASP A 26 -8.26 -14.67 15.38
CA ASP A 26 -8.17 -14.46 16.83
C ASP A 26 -7.51 -13.11 17.18
N SER A 27 -6.45 -12.75 16.44
CA SER A 27 -5.77 -11.47 16.62
C SER A 27 -6.62 -10.27 16.19
N SER A 28 -7.42 -10.39 15.14
CA SER A 28 -8.28 -9.30 14.65
C SER A 28 -9.41 -8.98 15.64
N GLU A 29 -9.95 -9.98 16.34
CA GLU A 29 -10.97 -9.77 17.37
C GLU A 29 -10.43 -8.99 18.58
N THR A 30 -9.12 -9.11 18.85
CA THR A 30 -8.48 -8.49 20.01
C THR A 30 -7.89 -7.11 19.70
N LEU A 31 -7.44 -6.89 18.45
CA LEU A 31 -6.64 -5.73 18.02
C LEU A 31 -7.22 -5.09 16.75
N SER A 32 -8.54 -4.88 16.73
CA SER A 32 -9.22 -4.04 15.73
C SER A 32 -9.71 -2.76 16.39
N TYR A 33 -9.30 -1.63 15.84
CA TYR A 33 -9.68 -0.31 16.30
C TYR A 33 -10.89 0.19 15.51
N ASP A 34 -11.81 0.90 16.16
CA ASP A 34 -12.84 1.66 15.43
C ASP A 34 -12.30 3.07 15.13
N PRO A 35 -11.86 3.38 13.89
CA PRO A 35 -11.30 4.69 13.57
C PRO A 35 -12.33 5.82 13.72
N VAL A 36 -13.63 5.53 13.80
CA VAL A 36 -14.66 6.52 14.09
C VAL A 36 -14.53 7.05 15.52
N GLN A 37 -14.14 6.20 16.46
CA GLN A 37 -14.02 6.51 17.89
C GLN A 37 -12.59 6.92 18.29
N GLU A 38 -11.59 6.26 17.72
CA GLU A 38 -10.19 6.41 18.14
C GLU A 38 -9.55 7.72 17.64
N VAL A 39 -9.93 8.16 16.44
CA VAL A 39 -9.39 9.40 15.86
C VAL A 39 -10.22 10.57 16.33
N ASP A 40 -9.57 11.58 16.91
CA ASP A 40 -10.21 12.86 17.20
C ASP A 40 -10.56 13.57 15.89
N TRP A 41 -11.82 13.49 15.49
CA TRP A 41 -12.36 14.13 14.30
C TRP A 41 -12.83 15.57 14.56
N GLU A 42 -13.19 15.89 15.80
CA GLU A 42 -13.88 17.14 16.15
C GLU A 42 -12.93 18.32 16.34
N THR A 43 -11.73 18.10 16.87
CA THR A 43 -10.73 19.18 17.02
C THR A 43 -10.37 19.75 15.65
N PRO A 44 -10.48 21.06 15.41
CA PRO A 44 -10.11 21.67 14.13
C PRO A 44 -8.65 21.38 13.75
N LEU A 45 -8.36 21.32 12.45
CA LEU A 45 -6.98 21.19 11.97
C LEU A 45 -6.15 22.38 12.46
N ASP A 46 -5.14 22.09 13.27
CA ASP A 46 -4.05 23.01 13.59
C ASP A 46 -3.01 22.97 12.46
N THR A 47 -2.85 24.10 11.78
CA THR A 47 -1.96 24.25 10.62
C THR A 47 -0.49 24.47 11.01
N ASP A 48 -0.19 24.52 12.31
CA ASP A 48 1.19 24.57 12.82
C ASP A 48 1.85 23.19 12.92
N TYR A 49 1.09 22.12 12.63
CA TYR A 49 1.63 20.78 12.42
C TYR A 49 1.84 20.44 10.94
N HIS A 50 2.81 19.56 10.70
CA HIS A 50 3.00 18.90 9.42
C HIS A 50 1.96 17.77 9.22
N GLY A 51 1.67 17.40 7.97
CA GLY A 51 0.88 16.20 7.67
C GLY A 51 1.67 14.91 7.67
N ALA A 52 2.98 15.00 7.45
CA ALA A 52 3.94 13.90 7.43
C ALA A 52 5.27 14.41 8.00
N SER A 53 6.11 13.51 8.50
CA SER A 53 7.46 13.91 8.93
C SER A 53 8.16 14.67 7.80
N PRO A 54 8.75 15.85 8.05
CA PRO A 54 9.35 16.70 7.01
C PRO A 54 10.32 15.95 6.09
N GLU A 55 11.10 15.02 6.65
CA GLU A 55 12.10 14.22 5.96
C GLU A 55 11.51 13.33 4.85
N TRP A 56 10.21 13.05 4.92
CA TRP A 56 9.45 12.32 3.90
C TRP A 56 8.91 13.20 2.77
N SER A 57 9.05 14.52 2.87
CA SER A 57 8.63 15.41 1.79
C SER A 57 9.49 15.23 0.54
N THR A 58 8.87 15.27 -0.63
CA THR A 58 9.59 15.12 -1.91
C THR A 58 10.61 16.23 -2.16
N LEU A 59 10.45 17.39 -1.50
CA LEU A 59 11.37 18.52 -1.61
C LEU A 59 12.38 18.59 -0.46
N TYR A 60 12.25 17.78 0.61
CA TYR A 60 13.16 17.88 1.75
C TYR A 60 14.63 17.79 1.35
N GLY A 61 15.45 18.70 1.87
CA GLY A 61 16.89 18.77 1.57
C GLY A 61 17.24 19.40 0.21
N THR A 62 16.25 19.84 -0.59
CA THR A 62 16.49 20.58 -1.83
C THR A 62 16.66 22.08 -1.57
N ALA A 63 17.17 22.81 -2.57
CA ALA A 63 17.27 24.28 -2.49
C ALA A 63 15.88 24.91 -2.35
N TYR A 64 14.88 24.40 -3.08
CA TYR A 64 13.52 24.93 -2.99
C TYR A 64 12.95 24.77 -1.57
N TRP A 65 13.18 23.62 -0.92
CA TRP A 65 12.74 23.42 0.46
C TRP A 65 13.38 24.40 1.45
N SER A 66 14.67 24.69 1.30
CA SER A 66 15.38 25.66 2.15
C SER A 66 14.88 27.11 1.95
N GLU A 67 14.30 27.42 0.80
CA GLU A 67 13.71 28.73 0.49
C GLU A 67 12.25 28.86 0.95
N MET A 68 11.56 27.74 1.21
CA MET A 68 10.16 27.74 1.64
C MET A 68 10.01 28.28 3.06
N THR A 69 8.91 28.99 3.31
CA THR A 69 8.54 29.35 4.68
C THR A 69 8.12 28.10 5.47
N PRO A 70 8.19 28.11 6.81
CA PRO A 70 7.70 27.01 7.63
C PRO A 70 6.24 26.63 7.31
N GLU A 71 5.39 27.62 6.99
CA GLU A 71 3.99 27.41 6.63
C GLU A 71 3.86 26.66 5.31
N GLN A 72 4.68 26.99 4.30
CA GLN A 72 4.71 26.27 3.03
C GLN A 72 5.21 24.83 3.20
N GLN A 73 6.19 24.60 4.08
CA GLN A 73 6.68 23.25 4.39
C GLN A 73 5.59 22.41 5.05
N ARG A 74 4.85 22.97 6.01
CA ARG A 74 3.72 22.31 6.66
C ARG A 74 2.57 22.04 5.70
N GLU A 75 2.26 23.01 4.84
CA GLU A 75 1.22 22.83 3.83
C GLU A 75 1.59 21.74 2.81
N LEU A 76 2.84 21.75 2.31
CA LEU A 76 3.31 20.72 1.39
C LEU A 76 3.18 19.32 2.01
N THR A 77 3.65 19.12 3.25
CA THR A 77 3.55 17.80 3.88
C THR A 77 2.12 17.38 4.17
N ARG A 78 1.19 18.32 4.44
CA ARG A 78 -0.26 18.03 4.52
C ARG A 78 -0.82 17.55 3.19
N GLN A 79 -0.51 18.24 2.10
CA GLN A 79 -0.97 17.85 0.76
C GLN A 79 -0.37 16.51 0.31
N GLU A 80 0.92 16.27 0.59
CA GLU A 80 1.58 14.99 0.31
C GLU A 80 0.98 13.84 1.11
N ALA A 81 0.76 14.00 2.43
CA ALA A 81 0.13 12.98 3.26
C ALA A 81 -1.27 12.61 2.77
N ALA A 82 -2.09 13.61 2.40
CA ALA A 82 -3.41 13.37 1.84
C ALA A 82 -3.37 12.71 0.45
N CYS A 83 -2.34 13.01 -0.35
CA CYS A 83 -2.13 12.36 -1.65
C CYS A 83 -1.73 10.88 -1.49
N VAL A 84 -0.87 10.56 -0.52
CA VAL A 84 -0.52 9.19 -0.15
C VAL A 84 -1.76 8.43 0.29
N ALA A 85 -2.56 9.00 1.21
CA ALA A 85 -3.81 8.41 1.67
C ALA A 85 -4.81 8.18 0.52
N SER A 86 -4.95 9.15 -0.40
CA SER A 86 -5.82 9.01 -1.59
C SER A 86 -5.35 7.90 -2.53
N THR A 87 -4.03 7.72 -2.67
CA THR A 87 -3.43 6.68 -3.50
C THR A 87 -3.61 5.31 -2.85
N GLY A 88 -3.47 5.21 -1.52
CA GLY A 88 -3.80 4.03 -0.73
C GLY A 88 -5.24 3.59 -0.97
N ILE A 89 -6.23 4.48 -0.81
CA ILE A 89 -7.64 4.17 -1.11
C ILE A 89 -7.81 3.60 -2.53
N TRP A 90 -7.20 4.22 -3.55
CA TRP A 90 -7.30 3.72 -4.92
C TRP A 90 -6.72 2.30 -5.07
N PHE A 91 -5.60 2.04 -4.40
CA PHE A 91 -4.96 0.74 -4.40
C PHE A 91 -5.80 -0.31 -3.65
N GLU A 92 -6.34 0.02 -2.47
CA GLU A 92 -7.21 -0.88 -1.73
C GLU A 92 -8.45 -1.28 -2.50
N MET A 93 -9.04 -0.34 -3.25
CA MET A 93 -10.18 -0.66 -4.12
C MET A 93 -9.81 -1.70 -5.19
N ILE A 94 -8.57 -1.71 -5.68
CA ILE A 94 -8.08 -2.73 -6.62
C ILE A 94 -7.94 -4.08 -5.91
N LEU A 95 -7.28 -4.10 -4.75
CA LEU A 95 -6.99 -5.31 -4.01
C LEU A 95 -8.26 -6.03 -3.52
N GLN A 96 -9.18 -5.30 -2.90
CA GLN A 96 -10.44 -5.86 -2.41
C GLN A 96 -11.23 -6.55 -3.53
N GLN A 97 -11.26 -5.98 -4.74
CA GLN A 97 -11.89 -6.61 -5.90
C GLN A 97 -11.20 -7.92 -6.31
N MET A 98 -9.88 -7.97 -6.16
CA MET A 98 -9.09 -9.17 -6.50
C MET A 98 -9.28 -10.27 -5.46
N VAL A 99 -9.29 -9.93 -4.16
CA VAL A 99 -9.56 -10.87 -3.06
C VAL A 99 -10.99 -11.41 -3.16
N LEU A 100 -11.99 -10.54 -3.36
CA LEU A 100 -13.39 -10.97 -3.55
C LEU A 100 -13.53 -11.95 -4.72
N ARG A 101 -12.88 -11.69 -5.86
CA ARG A 101 -12.93 -12.60 -7.01
C ARG A 101 -12.25 -13.93 -6.71
N ASP A 102 -11.14 -13.93 -5.98
CA ASP A 102 -10.42 -15.16 -5.63
C ASP A 102 -11.21 -16.06 -4.65
N PHE A 103 -12.04 -15.47 -3.78
CA PHE A 103 -12.85 -16.20 -2.80
C PHE A 103 -14.34 -16.38 -3.16
N TYR A 104 -14.80 -15.81 -4.28
CA TYR A 104 -16.22 -15.73 -4.68
C TYR A 104 -17.05 -17.01 -4.52
N ALA A 105 -16.46 -18.19 -4.79
CA ALA A 105 -17.15 -19.49 -4.72
C ALA A 105 -16.39 -20.53 -3.88
N LYS A 106 -15.54 -20.08 -2.95
CA LYS A 106 -14.85 -20.96 -1.99
C LYS A 106 -15.76 -21.32 -0.81
N ASP A 107 -15.39 -22.35 -0.06
CA ASP A 107 -16.15 -22.82 1.11
C ASP A 107 -16.18 -21.75 2.22
N PRO A 108 -17.37 -21.24 2.61
CA PRO A 108 -17.47 -20.28 3.71
C PRO A 108 -17.05 -20.81 5.09
N ALA A 109 -16.96 -22.13 5.25
CA ALA A 109 -16.45 -22.76 6.45
C ALA A 109 -14.90 -22.79 6.52
N ASP A 110 -14.19 -22.50 5.41
CA ASP A 110 -12.73 -22.36 5.39
C ASP A 110 -12.32 -21.09 6.18
N PRO A 111 -11.46 -21.21 7.21
CA PRO A 111 -10.93 -20.05 7.92
C PRO A 111 -10.27 -19.02 7.01
N ALA A 112 -9.67 -19.42 5.89
CA ALA A 112 -9.08 -18.49 4.94
C ALA A 112 -10.14 -17.65 4.20
N PHE A 113 -11.35 -18.19 4.00
CA PHE A 113 -12.47 -17.41 3.46
C PHE A 113 -12.90 -16.34 4.45
N GLN A 114 -13.05 -16.71 5.72
CA GLN A 114 -13.43 -15.79 6.79
C GLN A 114 -12.37 -14.70 6.97
N TRP A 115 -11.09 -15.07 7.00
CA TRP A 115 -9.98 -14.12 7.05
C TRP A 115 -10.00 -13.14 5.87
N ALA A 116 -10.18 -13.63 4.65
CA ALA A 116 -10.23 -12.76 3.46
C ALA A 116 -11.36 -11.72 3.54
N LEU A 117 -12.53 -12.09 4.08
CA LEU A 117 -13.62 -11.13 4.30
C LEU A 117 -13.34 -10.16 5.46
N THR A 118 -12.66 -10.61 6.52
CA THR A 118 -12.17 -9.73 7.59
C THR A 118 -11.21 -8.69 7.04
N GLU A 119 -10.24 -9.09 6.22
CA GLU A 119 -9.28 -8.21 5.55
C GLU A 119 -10.02 -7.15 4.70
N ILE A 120 -11.01 -7.55 3.89
CA ILE A 120 -11.83 -6.60 3.12
C ILE A 120 -12.60 -5.62 4.03
N ALA A 121 -13.08 -6.08 5.19
CA ALA A 121 -13.79 -5.23 6.14
C ALA A 121 -12.86 -4.20 6.79
N ASP A 122 -11.64 -4.60 7.15
CA ASP A 122 -10.59 -3.71 7.65
C ASP A 122 -10.25 -2.66 6.57
N GLU A 123 -10.06 -3.06 5.32
CA GLU A 123 -9.74 -2.13 4.24
C GLU A 123 -10.86 -1.14 3.89
N CYS A 124 -12.12 -1.53 4.11
CA CYS A 124 -13.24 -0.59 4.05
C CYS A 124 -13.12 0.49 5.14
N ARG A 125 -12.77 0.11 6.38
CA ARG A 125 -12.60 1.05 7.50
C ARG A 125 -11.37 1.95 7.28
N HIS A 126 -10.25 1.39 6.84
CA HIS A 126 -9.04 2.13 6.46
C HIS A 126 -9.36 3.17 5.39
N SER A 127 -10.05 2.76 4.32
CA SER A 127 -10.39 3.66 3.21
C SER A 127 -11.28 4.83 3.65
N ILE A 128 -12.26 4.58 4.53
CA ILE A 128 -13.11 5.63 5.11
C ILE A 128 -12.28 6.55 6.01
N MET A 129 -11.43 5.98 6.88
CA MET A 129 -10.53 6.72 7.77
C MET A 129 -9.60 7.66 6.98
N PHE A 130 -8.94 7.15 5.93
CA PHE A 130 -8.08 7.94 5.05
C PHE A 130 -8.86 9.04 4.32
N GLY A 131 -10.08 8.76 3.85
CA GLY A 131 -10.94 9.75 3.21
C GLY A 131 -11.30 10.90 4.16
N ARG A 132 -11.67 10.58 5.41
CA ARG A 132 -11.94 11.59 6.46
C ARG A 132 -10.67 12.35 6.83
N GLY A 133 -9.53 11.67 6.92
CA GLY A 133 -8.22 12.27 7.18
C GLY A 133 -7.83 13.29 6.11
N ALA A 134 -7.94 12.93 4.83
CA ALA A 134 -7.69 13.83 3.71
C ALA A 134 -8.62 15.05 3.72
N ALA A 135 -9.91 14.86 4.03
CA ALA A 135 -10.86 15.96 4.18
C ALA A 135 -10.48 16.89 5.34
N LYS A 136 -10.09 16.34 6.51
CA LYS A 136 -9.65 17.12 7.68
C LYS A 136 -8.34 17.89 7.39
N LEU A 137 -7.44 17.32 6.59
CA LEU A 137 -6.25 17.99 6.05
C LEU A 137 -6.57 19.08 5.02
N ARG A 138 -7.84 19.29 4.66
CA ARG A 138 -8.31 20.26 3.66
C ARG A 138 -7.72 20.01 2.27
N ALA A 139 -7.40 18.76 1.96
CA ALA A 139 -6.87 18.37 0.68
C ALA A 139 -7.98 18.09 -0.35
N PRO A 140 -7.76 18.36 -1.65
CA PRO A 140 -8.65 17.90 -2.69
C PRO A 140 -8.51 16.39 -2.91
N ALA A 141 -9.43 15.82 -3.67
CA ALA A 141 -9.32 14.43 -4.10
C ALA A 141 -8.16 14.25 -5.09
N TYR A 142 -7.04 13.69 -4.63
CA TYR A 142 -5.93 13.28 -5.48
C TYR A 142 -6.25 11.96 -6.16
N ARG A 143 -5.81 11.82 -7.42
CA ARG A 143 -5.98 10.60 -8.21
C ARG A 143 -4.72 10.32 -9.02
N PRO A 144 -4.38 9.04 -9.25
CA PRO A 144 -3.38 8.68 -10.24
C PRO A 144 -3.72 9.24 -11.63
N PRO A 145 -2.72 9.46 -12.50
CA PRO A 145 -2.94 9.85 -13.88
C PRO A 145 -3.86 8.86 -14.62
N ARG A 146 -4.64 9.34 -15.59
CA ARG A 146 -5.61 8.51 -16.33
C ARG A 146 -5.01 7.21 -16.90
N PRO A 147 -3.82 7.19 -17.53
CA PRO A 147 -3.22 5.93 -17.99
C PRO A 147 -3.01 4.91 -16.86
N VAL A 148 -2.61 5.36 -15.67
CA VAL A 148 -2.43 4.51 -14.49
C VAL A 148 -3.77 3.99 -13.98
N LEU A 149 -4.82 4.82 -13.99
CA LEU A 149 -6.17 4.38 -13.64
C LEU A 149 -6.68 3.27 -14.58
N GLU A 150 -6.46 3.40 -15.90
CA GLU A 150 -6.84 2.36 -16.86
C GLU A 150 -6.02 1.09 -16.69
N LEU A 151 -4.71 1.20 -16.40
CA LEU A 151 -3.87 0.05 -16.06
C LEU A 151 -4.35 -0.64 -14.79
N GLY A 152 -4.75 0.13 -13.76
CA GLY A 152 -5.36 -0.40 -12.54
C GLY A 152 -6.67 -1.15 -12.81
N ARG A 153 -7.51 -0.65 -13.74
CA ARG A 153 -8.73 -1.35 -14.19
C ARG A 153 -8.41 -2.66 -14.89
N ALA A 154 -7.43 -2.65 -15.80
CA ALA A 154 -6.99 -3.88 -16.45
C ALA A 154 -6.41 -4.87 -15.43
N PHE A 155 -5.57 -4.40 -14.52
CA PHE A 155 -4.93 -5.21 -13.48
C PHE A 155 -5.96 -5.87 -12.57
N LYS A 156 -6.88 -5.12 -11.97
CA LYS A 156 -7.91 -5.71 -11.09
C LYS A 156 -8.79 -6.73 -11.80
N THR A 157 -9.05 -6.55 -13.10
CA THR A 157 -9.90 -7.45 -13.90
C THR A 157 -9.16 -8.69 -14.40
N LEU A 158 -7.86 -8.59 -14.72
CA LEU A 158 -7.11 -9.64 -15.41
C LEU A 158 -6.08 -10.34 -14.53
N ALA A 159 -5.54 -9.68 -13.51
CA ALA A 159 -4.53 -10.29 -12.64
C ALA A 159 -5.18 -11.38 -11.79
N PHE A 160 -4.55 -12.55 -11.68
CA PHE A 160 -5.01 -13.67 -10.85
C PHE A 160 -3.83 -14.32 -10.15
N GLY A 161 -4.11 -15.10 -9.11
CA GLY A 161 -3.11 -15.94 -8.46
C GLY A 161 -2.01 -15.17 -7.72
N GLU A 162 -0.78 -15.62 -7.88
CA GLU A 162 0.41 -15.17 -7.15
C GLU A 162 0.76 -13.67 -7.32
N ALA A 163 0.51 -13.06 -8.48
CA ALA A 163 0.79 -11.64 -8.68
C ALA A 163 -0.17 -10.72 -7.92
N ALA A 164 -1.35 -11.20 -7.56
CA ALA A 164 -2.30 -10.43 -6.77
C ALA A 164 -1.72 -10.14 -5.38
N TYR A 165 -1.37 -11.21 -4.65
CA TYR A 165 -0.84 -11.12 -3.29
C TYR A 165 0.58 -10.56 -3.23
N ALA A 166 1.42 -10.83 -4.22
CA ALA A 166 2.74 -10.22 -4.28
C ALA A 166 2.67 -8.70 -4.57
N ALA A 167 1.67 -8.24 -5.33
CA ALA A 167 1.46 -6.81 -5.56
C ALA A 167 0.88 -6.08 -4.34
N ILE A 168 0.05 -6.77 -3.52
CA ILE A 168 -0.43 -6.28 -2.21
C ILE A 168 0.76 -5.80 -1.38
N LEU A 169 1.73 -6.69 -1.15
CA LEU A 169 2.90 -6.43 -0.29
C LEU A 169 3.72 -5.19 -0.69
N VAL A 170 3.67 -4.78 -1.95
CA VAL A 170 4.50 -3.66 -2.39
C VAL A 170 3.97 -2.33 -1.87
N ALA A 171 2.66 -2.09 -1.91
CA ALA A 171 2.14 -0.85 -1.36
C ALA A 171 2.29 -0.86 0.16
N GLU A 172 1.91 -1.98 0.79
CA GLU A 172 1.83 -2.08 2.25
C GLU A 172 3.18 -1.88 2.93
N GLU A 173 4.25 -2.50 2.44
CA GLU A 173 5.55 -2.37 3.11
C GLU A 173 6.19 -1.00 2.92
N VAL A 174 5.93 -0.32 1.79
CA VAL A 174 6.40 1.05 1.58
C VAL A 174 5.67 2.01 2.50
N LEU A 175 4.35 1.85 2.61
CA LEU A 175 3.50 2.67 3.47
C LEU A 175 3.79 2.40 4.95
N ASP A 176 4.00 1.14 5.36
CA ASP A 176 4.26 0.77 6.76
C ASP A 176 5.47 1.51 7.34
N VAL A 177 6.59 1.56 6.62
CA VAL A 177 7.79 2.29 7.09
C VAL A 177 7.50 3.79 7.20
N MET A 178 6.83 4.38 6.20
CA MET A 178 6.44 5.79 6.22
C MET A 178 5.55 6.11 7.42
N GLN A 179 4.52 5.30 7.63
CA GLN A 179 3.52 5.50 8.68
C GLN A 179 4.10 5.28 10.08
N ARG A 180 5.04 4.33 10.24
CA ARG A 180 5.79 4.12 11.49
C ARG A 180 6.64 5.32 11.88
N ASP A 181 7.23 6.02 10.91
CA ASP A 181 7.95 7.27 11.18
C ASP A 181 6.96 8.38 11.57
N TRP A 182 5.89 8.55 10.79
CA TRP A 182 4.92 9.64 11.00
C TRP A 182 4.18 9.51 12.33
N MET A 183 3.82 8.30 12.76
CA MET A 183 3.11 8.09 14.03
C MET A 183 3.95 8.45 15.27
N ARG A 184 5.29 8.46 15.15
CA ARG A 184 6.23 8.74 16.25
C ARG A 184 6.70 10.19 16.30
N ASP A 185 6.47 10.95 15.23
CA ASP A 185 6.98 12.32 15.09
C ASP A 185 6.00 13.35 15.65
N GLU A 186 6.37 13.99 16.76
CA GLU A 186 5.52 14.99 17.43
C GLU A 186 5.22 16.23 16.57
N ARG A 187 6.00 16.48 15.51
CA ARG A 187 5.75 17.56 14.52
C ARG A 187 4.58 17.26 13.58
N VAL A 188 4.14 16.00 13.51
CA VAL A 188 3.01 15.56 12.68
C VAL A 188 1.70 15.76 13.43
N ALA A 189 0.65 16.18 12.72
CA ALA A 189 -0.66 16.45 13.32
C ALA A 189 -1.18 15.24 14.13
N PRO A 190 -1.65 15.43 15.38
CA PRO A 190 -2.01 14.31 16.27
C PRO A 190 -2.96 13.29 15.66
N PHE A 191 -4.02 13.74 14.99
CA PHE A 191 -4.99 12.82 14.35
C PHE A 191 -4.36 11.99 13.22
N VAL A 192 -3.36 12.54 12.51
CA VAL A 192 -2.64 11.80 11.47
C VAL A 192 -1.77 10.72 12.11
N ARG A 193 -1.15 11.00 13.25
CA ARG A 193 -0.40 9.99 14.02
C ARG A 193 -1.30 8.84 14.47
N THR A 194 -2.51 9.14 14.94
CA THR A 194 -3.50 8.12 15.32
C THR A 194 -3.93 7.28 14.12
N ILE A 195 -4.25 7.91 12.99
CA ILE A 195 -4.58 7.21 11.73
C ILE A 195 -3.46 6.23 11.34
N ASN A 196 -2.22 6.68 11.36
CA ASN A 196 -1.06 5.85 11.03
C ASN A 196 -0.85 4.72 12.05
N ASN A 197 -1.06 4.97 13.34
CA ASN A 197 -0.97 3.94 14.37
C ASN A 197 -1.99 2.81 14.15
N ILE A 198 -3.25 3.18 13.89
CA ILE A 198 -4.31 2.21 13.61
C ILE A 198 -3.91 1.35 12.40
N HIS A 199 -3.59 1.99 11.27
CA HIS A 199 -3.24 1.30 10.03
C HIS A 199 -2.06 0.34 10.22
N VAL A 200 -0.97 0.81 10.83
CA VAL A 200 0.26 0.01 11.06
C VAL A 200 0.00 -1.23 11.94
N VAL A 201 -0.86 -1.11 12.95
CA VAL A 201 -1.18 -2.25 13.82
C VAL A 201 -1.98 -3.30 13.04
N GLU A 202 -2.96 -2.87 12.25
CA GLU A 202 -3.85 -3.76 11.51
C GLU A 202 -3.13 -4.42 10.31
N GLU A 203 -2.38 -3.63 9.53
CA GLU A 203 -1.72 -4.05 8.30
C GLU A 203 -0.61 -5.09 8.52
N SER A 204 -0.02 -5.12 9.72
CA SER A 204 0.98 -6.15 10.07
C SER A 204 0.46 -7.59 9.92
N ARG A 205 -0.87 -7.79 10.07
CA ARG A 205 -1.55 -9.07 9.89
C ARG A 205 -1.74 -9.42 8.42
N HIS A 206 -2.17 -8.43 7.64
CA HIS A 206 -2.44 -8.57 6.21
C HIS A 206 -1.15 -8.89 5.44
N MET A 207 -0.06 -8.19 5.73
CA MET A 207 1.27 -8.49 5.18
C MET A 207 1.72 -9.94 5.46
N LYS A 208 1.46 -10.46 6.66
CA LYS A 208 1.82 -11.84 7.02
C LYS A 208 1.04 -12.84 6.17
N PHE A 209 -0.26 -12.61 6.00
CA PHE A 209 -1.12 -13.45 5.14
C PHE A 209 -0.67 -13.38 3.67
N ALA A 210 -0.46 -12.18 3.14
CA ALA A 210 -0.04 -11.99 1.74
C ALA A 210 1.33 -12.63 1.43
N ARG A 211 2.28 -12.60 2.37
CA ARG A 211 3.58 -13.31 2.23
C ARG A 211 3.38 -14.82 2.17
N GLN A 212 2.49 -15.39 2.99
CA GLN A 212 2.18 -16.82 2.97
C GLN A 212 1.51 -17.23 1.65
N GLU A 213 0.43 -16.53 1.25
CA GLU A 213 -0.28 -16.78 -0.01
C GLU A 213 0.65 -16.67 -1.23
N THR A 214 1.54 -15.68 -1.24
CA THR A 214 2.54 -15.52 -2.30
C THR A 214 3.46 -16.73 -2.39
N LYS A 215 4.01 -17.20 -1.26
CA LYS A 215 4.88 -18.37 -1.24
C LYS A 215 4.15 -19.62 -1.69
N GLU A 216 2.94 -19.86 -1.16
CA GLU A 216 2.14 -21.03 -1.49
C GLU A 216 1.77 -21.08 -2.97
N ARG A 217 1.31 -19.96 -3.55
CA ARG A 217 0.95 -19.89 -4.97
C ARG A 217 2.13 -19.97 -5.92
N LEU A 218 3.34 -19.64 -5.44
CA LEU A 218 4.58 -19.81 -6.21
C LEU A 218 5.16 -21.24 -6.12
N ARG A 219 4.62 -22.12 -5.25
CA ARG A 219 5.05 -23.53 -5.19
C ARG A 219 4.69 -24.23 -6.51
N GLY A 220 5.68 -24.89 -7.11
CA GLY A 220 5.49 -25.61 -8.39
C GLY A 220 5.34 -24.72 -9.63
N VAL A 221 5.41 -23.39 -9.49
CA VAL A 221 5.32 -22.48 -10.64
C VAL A 221 6.58 -22.57 -11.51
N GLY A 222 6.40 -22.93 -12.78
CA GLY A 222 7.46 -23.04 -13.78
C GLY A 222 8.15 -21.70 -14.09
N PRO A 223 9.35 -21.74 -14.70
CA PRO A 223 10.22 -20.57 -14.84
C PRO A 223 9.63 -19.44 -15.70
N VAL A 224 8.90 -19.79 -16.78
CA VAL A 224 8.27 -18.79 -17.66
C VAL A 224 7.17 -18.03 -16.93
N ARG A 225 6.28 -18.75 -16.23
CA ARG A 225 5.21 -18.12 -15.45
C ARG A 225 5.80 -17.26 -14.34
N ARG A 226 6.81 -17.74 -13.62
CA ARG A 226 7.53 -16.94 -12.60
C ARG A 226 8.11 -15.65 -13.16
N GLN A 227 8.72 -15.70 -14.35
CA GLN A 227 9.26 -14.52 -15.03
C GLN A 227 8.17 -13.50 -15.40
N ILE A 228 7.01 -13.97 -15.88
CA ILE A 228 5.86 -13.09 -16.17
C ILE A 228 5.38 -12.42 -14.89
N GLN A 229 5.17 -13.19 -13.82
CA GLN A 229 4.67 -12.66 -12.55
C GLN A 229 5.65 -11.67 -11.92
N SER A 230 6.95 -11.95 -11.98
CA SER A 230 8.01 -11.04 -11.56
C SER A 230 7.89 -9.67 -12.26
N VAL A 231 7.66 -9.66 -13.58
CA VAL A 231 7.49 -8.40 -14.33
C VAL A 231 6.18 -7.70 -13.98
N VAL A 232 5.08 -8.45 -13.80
CA VAL A 232 3.78 -7.89 -13.43
C VAL A 232 3.85 -7.22 -12.06
N VAL A 233 4.42 -7.89 -11.05
CA VAL A 233 4.61 -7.34 -9.71
C VAL A 233 5.48 -6.09 -9.79
N ALA A 234 6.61 -6.13 -10.49
CA ALA A 234 7.51 -4.99 -10.62
C ALA A 234 6.87 -3.78 -11.33
N ALA A 235 6.04 -4.04 -12.34
CA ALA A 235 5.27 -3.00 -13.02
C ALA A 235 4.23 -2.38 -12.08
N ALA A 236 3.49 -3.20 -11.31
CA ALA A 236 2.55 -2.71 -10.30
C ALA A 236 3.28 -1.84 -9.26
N SER A 237 4.42 -2.31 -8.73
CA SER A 237 5.26 -1.55 -7.80
C SER A 237 5.64 -0.19 -8.36
N TYR A 238 6.09 -0.15 -9.62
CA TYR A 238 6.48 1.08 -10.28
C TYR A 238 5.32 2.09 -10.32
N PHE A 239 4.12 1.65 -10.74
CA PHE A 239 2.97 2.54 -10.85
C PHE A 239 2.42 2.99 -9.51
N ILE A 240 2.45 2.14 -8.48
CA ILE A 240 2.03 2.51 -7.12
C ILE A 240 2.96 3.59 -6.58
N VAL A 241 4.27 3.31 -6.52
CA VAL A 241 5.26 4.23 -5.93
C VAL A 241 5.30 5.56 -6.67
N THR A 242 5.24 5.54 -8.00
CA THR A 242 5.24 6.79 -8.79
C THR A 242 3.91 7.55 -8.74
N SER A 243 2.84 6.97 -8.19
CA SER A 243 1.55 7.64 -8.00
C SER A 243 1.38 8.24 -6.60
N MET A 244 2.23 7.90 -5.63
CA MET A 244 2.11 8.34 -4.23
C MET A 244 2.08 9.87 -4.08
N VAL A 245 2.77 10.59 -4.96
CA VAL A 245 2.79 12.05 -4.96
C VAL A 245 2.37 12.61 -6.33
N ASN A 246 1.18 13.21 -6.36
CA ASN A 246 0.65 13.90 -7.52
C ASN A 246 1.24 15.31 -7.60
N LYS A 247 1.68 15.77 -8.78
CA LYS A 247 2.23 17.12 -8.97
C LYS A 247 1.34 18.27 -8.46
N LYS A 248 0.02 18.05 -8.36
CA LYS A 248 -0.93 19.03 -7.83
C LYS A 248 -0.72 19.34 -6.34
N VAL A 249 -0.01 18.50 -5.59
CA VAL A 249 0.34 18.82 -4.19
C VAL A 249 1.15 20.12 -4.11
N TYR A 250 2.03 20.36 -5.08
CA TYR A 250 2.84 21.58 -5.13
C TYR A 250 1.99 22.81 -5.43
N GLU A 251 1.05 22.70 -6.36
CA GLU A 251 0.08 23.75 -6.69
C GLU A 251 -0.77 24.12 -5.47
N ASN A 252 -1.31 23.10 -4.78
CA ASN A 252 -2.13 23.30 -3.58
C ASN A 252 -1.33 23.85 -2.39
N ALA A 253 -0.01 23.62 -2.36
CA ALA A 253 0.90 24.23 -1.40
C ALA A 253 1.40 25.63 -1.81
N GLY A 254 0.91 26.17 -2.93
CA GLY A 254 1.29 27.51 -3.41
C GLY A 254 2.71 27.59 -3.98
N LEU A 255 3.24 26.46 -4.50
CA LEU A 255 4.58 26.36 -5.06
C LEU A 255 4.57 26.39 -6.59
N ASP A 256 5.70 26.79 -7.19
CA ASP A 256 5.99 26.62 -8.61
C ASP A 256 6.10 25.13 -8.91
N VAL A 257 5.08 24.61 -9.61
CA VAL A 257 4.93 23.19 -9.92
C VAL A 257 6.09 22.67 -10.76
N ASP A 258 6.55 23.45 -11.75
CA ASP A 258 7.59 22.99 -12.67
C ASP A 258 8.95 22.92 -11.97
N ARG A 259 9.26 23.89 -11.11
CA ARG A 259 10.45 23.85 -10.25
C ARG A 259 10.37 22.70 -9.26
N ALA A 260 9.25 22.55 -8.54
CA ALA A 260 9.06 21.50 -7.56
C ALA A 260 9.23 20.11 -8.18
N VAL A 261 8.60 19.84 -9.32
CA VAL A 261 8.75 18.56 -10.03
C VAL A 261 10.19 18.30 -10.46
N ARG A 262 10.93 19.32 -10.94
CA ARG A 262 12.34 19.17 -11.31
C ARG A 262 13.21 18.83 -10.11
N GLU A 263 13.04 19.55 -8.99
CA GLU A 263 13.84 19.34 -7.78
C GLU A 263 13.49 18.02 -7.08
N ALA A 264 12.21 17.68 -6.94
CA ALA A 264 11.75 16.38 -6.43
C ALA A 264 12.33 15.21 -7.24
N LYS A 265 12.32 15.31 -8.58
CA LYS A 265 12.91 14.29 -9.46
C LYS A 265 14.44 14.17 -9.28
N ALA A 266 15.13 15.24 -8.91
CA ALA A 266 16.57 15.24 -8.68
C ALA A 266 16.95 14.83 -7.25
N ASN A 267 16.03 14.95 -6.29
CA ASN A 267 16.25 14.76 -4.86
C ASN A 267 16.80 13.36 -4.52
N GLN A 268 18.06 13.29 -4.08
CA GLN A 268 18.70 12.02 -3.70
C GLN A 268 18.32 11.57 -2.29
N HIS A 269 18.00 12.51 -1.39
CA HIS A 269 17.51 12.20 -0.04
C HIS A 269 16.23 11.38 -0.14
N TYR A 270 15.22 11.90 -0.86
CA TYR A 270 13.95 11.22 -1.02
C TYR A 270 14.10 9.84 -1.69
N LYS A 271 14.92 9.73 -2.75
CA LYS A 271 15.19 8.43 -3.39
C LYS A 271 15.88 7.44 -2.47
N SER A 272 16.80 7.91 -1.64
CA SER A 272 17.48 7.05 -0.67
C SER A 272 16.50 6.55 0.39
N LEU A 273 15.62 7.43 0.87
CA LEU A 273 14.61 7.11 1.88
C LEU A 273 13.63 6.05 1.36
N VAL A 274 13.07 6.26 0.15
CA VAL A 274 12.23 5.28 -0.53
C VAL A 274 12.95 3.94 -0.69
N ARG A 275 14.21 3.94 -1.15
CA ARG A 275 15.00 2.71 -1.31
C ARG A 275 15.18 1.96 0.03
N SER A 276 15.56 2.67 1.09
CA SER A 276 15.77 2.05 2.40
C SER A 276 14.48 1.45 2.97
N SER A 277 13.34 2.12 2.74
CA SER A 277 12.04 1.63 3.22
C SER A 277 11.55 0.40 2.47
N CYS A 278 12.05 0.16 1.25
CA CYS A 278 11.71 -1.03 0.46
C CYS A 278 12.61 -2.23 0.72
N ALA A 279 13.62 -2.14 1.59
CA ALA A 279 14.64 -3.17 1.72
C ALA A 279 14.05 -4.56 2.09
N GLY A 280 13.15 -4.61 3.08
CA GLY A 280 12.49 -5.85 3.51
C GLY A 280 11.57 -6.46 2.45
N LEU A 281 10.95 -5.63 1.62
CA LEU A 281 10.16 -6.05 0.47
C LEU A 281 11.06 -6.66 -0.61
N MET A 282 12.17 -5.98 -0.93
CA MET A 282 13.10 -6.47 -1.95
C MET A 282 13.75 -7.80 -1.53
N GLU A 283 14.10 -7.95 -0.26
CA GLU A 283 14.60 -9.22 0.30
C GLU A 283 13.56 -10.34 0.16
N PHE A 284 12.29 -10.05 0.45
CA PHE A 284 11.21 -11.02 0.27
C PHE A 284 11.02 -11.42 -1.19
N LEU A 285 10.92 -10.45 -2.09
CA LEU A 285 10.72 -10.70 -3.52
C LEU A 285 11.89 -11.49 -4.11
N ASP A 286 13.12 -11.24 -3.66
CA ASP A 286 14.29 -12.05 -4.02
C ASP A 286 14.16 -13.48 -3.50
N SER A 287 13.81 -13.66 -2.22
CA SER A 287 13.60 -14.98 -1.62
C SER A 287 12.48 -15.80 -2.31
N ALA A 288 11.49 -15.11 -2.88
CA ALA A 288 10.40 -15.70 -3.66
C ALA A 288 10.76 -15.96 -5.13
N GLY A 289 11.95 -15.54 -5.58
CA GLY A 289 12.38 -15.63 -6.98
C GLY A 289 11.64 -14.68 -7.92
N LEU A 290 11.12 -13.57 -7.40
CA LEU A 290 10.42 -12.51 -8.14
C LEU A 290 11.34 -11.33 -8.48
N LEU A 291 12.61 -11.34 -8.07
CA LEU A 291 13.60 -10.32 -8.43
C LEU A 291 14.42 -10.70 -9.68
N THR A 292 13.75 -10.84 -10.83
CA THR A 292 14.40 -11.22 -12.10
C THR A 292 15.05 -10.03 -12.80
N LYS A 293 16.01 -10.27 -13.72
CA LYS A 293 16.70 -9.21 -14.48
C LYS A 293 15.73 -8.23 -15.19
N PRO A 294 14.64 -8.69 -15.85
CA PRO A 294 13.66 -7.76 -16.43
C PRO A 294 12.91 -6.94 -15.37
N ALA A 295 12.54 -7.54 -14.24
CA ALA A 295 11.87 -6.85 -13.14
C ALA A 295 12.74 -5.78 -12.48
N THR A 296 14.05 -6.04 -12.35
CA THR A 296 15.06 -5.08 -11.84
C THR A 296 15.00 -3.72 -12.55
N TRP A 297 14.64 -3.70 -13.84
CA TRP A 297 14.50 -2.43 -14.59
C TRP A 297 13.42 -1.52 -13.98
N PHE A 298 12.26 -2.06 -13.62
CA PHE A 298 11.17 -1.31 -13.01
C PHE A 298 11.54 -0.82 -11.60
N TYR A 299 12.11 -1.70 -10.78
CA TYR A 299 12.54 -1.37 -9.42
C TYR A 299 13.58 -0.24 -9.41
N LYS A 300 14.58 -0.29 -10.30
CA LYS A 300 15.55 0.81 -10.46
C LYS A 300 14.88 2.11 -10.89
N ARG A 301 13.91 2.04 -11.81
CA ARG A 301 13.22 3.22 -12.34
C ARG A 301 12.33 3.89 -11.29
N ALA A 302 11.84 3.14 -10.32
CA ALA A 302 11.11 3.61 -9.15
C ALA A 302 12.00 3.97 -7.94
N ASN A 303 13.32 3.76 -8.01
CA ASN A 303 14.28 3.93 -6.91
C ASN A 303 14.06 2.98 -5.71
N LEU A 304 13.58 1.76 -5.97
CA LEU A 304 13.36 0.73 -4.94
C LEU A 304 14.62 -0.11 -4.67
N ILE A 305 15.60 -0.06 -5.58
CA ILE A 305 16.93 -0.67 -5.49
C ILE A 305 18.02 0.26 -6.03
#